data_AF-A0A843VAT4-F1
#
_entry.id   AF-A0A843VAT4-F1
#
_cell.length_a   1.000
_cell.length_b   1.000
_cell.length_c   1.000
_cell.angle_alpha   90.00
_cell.angle_beta   90.00
_cell.angle_gamma   90.00
#
_symmetry.space_group_name_H-M   'P 1'
#
loop_
_entity.id
_entity.type
_entity.pdbx_description
1 polymer ?
#
loop_
_entity_poly.entity_id
_entity_poly.type
_entity_poly.pdbx_seq_one_letter_code
_entity_poly.pdbx_strand_id
1 'polypeptide(L)'
;EHYKDLKGKSFYPKLIAYITSGPVVCMAWEGVGVVASARKLIGATNPLQAEPGTIRGDLAVETGRNVIHGSDSPENGQREVGEL
;
A
#
# COMPACT_ATOMS: atom_id res chain seq x y z
N GLU A 1 6.97 5.71 12.01
CA GLU A 1 6.51 6.94 11.32
C GLU A 1 5.52 6.69 10.19
N HIS A 2 5.89 5.99 9.12
CA HIS A 2 5.03 5.79 7.93
C HIS A 2 3.54 5.45 8.21
N TYR A 3 3.27 4.47 9.07
CA TYR A 3 1.89 4.07 9.43
C TYR A 3 1.39 4.67 10.76
N LYS A 4 1.96 5.76 11.27
CA LYS A 4 1.62 6.30 12.61
C LYS A 4 0.11 6.58 12.80
N ASP A 5 -0.58 6.96 11.73
CA ASP A 5 -2.03 7.25 11.75
C ASP A 5 -2.88 6.01 12.06
N LEU A 6 -2.31 4.81 11.89
CA LEU A 6 -2.95 3.53 12.18
C LEU A 6 -2.67 3.01 13.59
N LYS A 7 -1.87 3.70 14.41
CA LYS A 7 -1.40 3.21 15.72
C LYS A 7 -2.52 2.77 16.67
N GLY A 8 -3.70 3.40 16.58
CA GLY A 8 -4.89 3.04 17.38
C GLY A 8 -5.67 1.82 16.89
N LYS A 9 -5.31 1.22 15.75
CA LYS A 9 -6.02 0.07 15.18
C LYS A 9 -5.50 -1.24 15.75
N SER A 10 -6.40 -2.19 16.02
CA SER A 10 -6.07 -3.50 16.59
C SER A 10 -5.08 -4.31 15.73
N PHE A 11 -5.05 -4.10 14.42
CA PHE A 11 -4.14 -4.76 13.49
C PHE A 11 -2.76 -4.10 13.40
N TYR A 12 -2.55 -2.93 13.98
CA TYR A 12 -1.32 -2.14 13.82
C TYR A 12 -0.03 -2.88 14.23
N PRO A 13 0.03 -3.57 15.40
CA PRO A 13 1.25 -4.29 15.77
C PRO A 13 1.62 -5.38 14.76
N LYS A 14 0.62 -6.09 14.22
CA LYS A 14 0.82 -7.12 13.20
C LYS A 14 1.27 -6.53 11.86
N LEU A 15 0.74 -5.37 11.49
CA LEU A 15 1.16 -4.64 10.29
C LEU A 15 2.64 -4.27 10.37
N ILE A 16 3.08 -3.64 11.47
CA ILE A 16 4.48 -3.25 11.65
C ILE A 16 5.39 -4.47 11.62
N ALA A 17 5.05 -5.53 12.36
CA ALA A 17 5.84 -6.76 12.37
C ALA A 17 5.97 -7.39 10.97
N TYR A 18 4.94 -7.28 10.13
CA TYR A 18 4.98 -7.82 8.78
C TYR A 18 5.87 -6.98 7.84
N ILE A 19 5.63 -5.68 7.73
CA ILE A 19 6.33 -4.82 6.76
C ILE A 19 7.83 -4.70 7.06
N THR A 20 8.25 -4.96 8.31
CA THR A 20 9.67 -4.96 8.71
C THR A 20 10.28 -6.36 8.76
N SER A 21 9.53 -7.42 8.42
CA SER A 21 10.03 -8.80 8.48
C SER A 21 10.98 -9.18 7.33
N GLY A 22 11.12 -8.33 6.32
CA GLY A 22 11.97 -8.57 5.16
C GLY A 22 12.25 -7.29 4.37
N PRO A 23 13.09 -7.37 3.33
CA PRO A 23 13.39 -6.23 2.48
C PRO A 23 12.14 -5.76 1.71
N VAL A 24 12.05 -4.45 1.49
CA VAL A 24 11.03 -3.82 0.67
C VAL A 24 11.67 -3.05 -0.47
N VAL A 25 10.96 -2.94 -1.59
CA VAL A 25 11.38 -2.08 -2.71
C VAL A 25 10.58 -0.80 -2.64
N CYS A 26 11.24 0.28 -2.25
CA CYS A 26 10.67 1.62 -2.24
C CYS A 26 10.85 2.30 -3.60
N MET A 27 9.80 2.95 -4.11
CA MET A 27 9.81 3.61 -5.42
C MET A 27 8.99 4.89 -5.37
N ALA A 28 9.42 5.90 -6.14
CA ALA A 28 8.64 7.10 -6.43
C ALA A 28 8.25 7.09 -7.91
N TRP A 29 6.97 7.35 -8.20
CA TRP A 29 6.42 7.37 -9.55
C TRP A 29 5.86 8.75 -9.84
N GLU A 30 6.08 9.26 -11.04
CA GLU A 30 5.58 10.57 -11.48
C GLU A 30 4.60 10.45 -12.65
N GLY A 31 3.69 11.41 -12.76
CA GLY A 31 2.74 11.48 -13.86
C GLY A 31 1.42 12.16 -13.49
N VAL A 32 0.66 12.53 -14.52
CA VAL A 32 -0.67 13.13 -14.34
C VAL A 32 -1.61 12.10 -13.73
N GLY A 33 -2.18 12.44 -12.56
CA GLY A 33 -3.10 11.56 -11.83
C GLY A 33 -2.43 10.30 -11.27
N VAL A 34 -1.11 10.29 -11.08
CA VAL A 34 -0.32 9.09 -10.73
C VAL A 34 -0.84 8.35 -9.50
N VAL A 35 -1.28 9.05 -8.45
CA VAL A 35 -1.83 8.42 -7.24
C VAL A 35 -3.09 7.62 -7.56
N ALA A 36 -4.07 8.23 -8.24
CA ALA A 36 -5.30 7.54 -8.61
C ALA A 36 -5.04 6.35 -9.55
N SER A 37 -4.15 6.54 -10.54
CA SER A 37 -3.74 5.49 -11.48
C SER A 37 -3.03 4.32 -10.76
N ALA A 38 -2.10 4.61 -9.84
CA ALA A 38 -1.41 3.60 -9.05
C ALA A 38 -2.39 2.83 -8.16
N ARG A 39 -3.34 3.52 -7.50
CA ARG A 39 -4.37 2.87 -6.68
C ARG A 39 -5.28 1.96 -7.50
N LYS A 40 -5.59 2.34 -8.73
CA LYS A 40 -6.36 1.51 -9.67
C LYS A 40 -5.57 0.24 -10.08
N LEU A 41 -4.28 0.38 -10.35
CA LEU A 41 -3.39 -0.75 -10.66
C LEU A 41 -3.22 -1.71 -9.47
N ILE A 42 -3.09 -1.16 -8.26
CA ILE A 42 -2.92 -1.93 -7.02
C ILE A 42 -4.16 -2.79 -6.73
N GLY A 43 -5.36 -2.23 -6.90
CA GLY A 43 -6.62 -2.91 -6.59
C GLY A 43 -7.08 -2.77 -5.13
N ALA A 44 -8.27 -3.29 -4.84
CA ALA A 44 -8.91 -3.18 -3.53
C ALA A 44 -8.06 -3.78 -2.40
N THR A 45 -8.18 -3.24 -1.18
CA THR A 45 -7.39 -3.69 -0.02
C THR A 45 -7.67 -5.14 0.36
N ASN A 46 -8.93 -5.56 0.26
CA ASN A 46 -9.33 -6.96 0.37
C ASN A 46 -9.16 -7.63 -1.01
N PRO A 47 -8.25 -8.61 -1.17
CA PRO A 47 -8.01 -9.25 -2.47
C PRO A 47 -9.26 -9.92 -3.06
N LEU A 48 -10.19 -10.40 -2.22
CA LEU A 48 -11.47 -10.98 -2.69
C LEU A 48 -12.41 -9.96 -3.35
N GLN A 49 -12.10 -8.66 -3.23
CA GLN A 49 -12.82 -7.57 -3.87
C GLN A 49 -11.95 -6.85 -4.91
N ALA A 50 -10.74 -7.35 -5.19
CA ALA A 50 -9.86 -6.78 -6.20
C ALA A 50 -10.15 -7.43 -7.55
N GLU A 51 -10.27 -6.62 -8.59
CA GLU A 51 -10.53 -7.10 -9.94
C GLU A 51 -9.32 -7.88 -10.50
N PRO A 52 -9.55 -8.92 -11.33
CA PRO A 52 -8.48 -9.59 -12.07
C PRO A 52 -7.65 -8.60 -12.90
N GLY A 53 -6.33 -8.81 -12.97
CA GLY A 53 -5.40 -7.90 -13.63
C GLY A 53 -4.88 -6.77 -12.75
N THR A 54 -5.41 -6.59 -11.54
CA THR A 54 -4.79 -5.73 -10.52
C THR A 54 -3.74 -6.51 -9.73
N ILE A 55 -2.75 -5.82 -9.15
CA ILE A 55 -1.67 -6.47 -8.40
C ILE A 55 -2.24 -7.35 -7.28
N ARG A 56 -3.24 -6.86 -6.54
CA ARG A 56 -3.87 -7.63 -5.47
C ARG A 56 -4.82 -8.71 -5.97
N GLY A 57 -5.52 -8.48 -7.07
CA GLY A 57 -6.39 -9.50 -7.68
C GLY A 57 -5.58 -10.71 -8.16
N ASP A 58 -4.38 -10.48 -8.67
CA ASP A 58 -3.56 -11.55 -9.26
C ASP A 58 -2.59 -12.19 -8.25
N LEU A 59 -2.08 -11.44 -7.27
CA LEU A 59 -0.95 -11.87 -6.43
C LEU A 59 -1.26 -11.95 -4.92
N ALA A 60 -2.41 -11.47 -4.45
CA ALA A 60 -2.75 -11.49 -3.03
C ALA A 60 -3.95 -12.42 -2.74
N VAL A 61 -3.91 -13.06 -1.57
CA VAL A 61 -5.01 -13.91 -1.08
C VAL A 61 -5.63 -13.35 0.19
N GLU A 62 -4.83 -12.73 1.06
CA GLU A 62 -5.26 -12.22 2.36
C GLU A 62 -5.02 -10.72 2.51
N THR A 63 -5.97 -10.01 3.13
CA THR A 63 -5.90 -8.55 3.36
C THR A 63 -4.63 -8.11 4.11
N GLY A 64 -4.14 -8.93 5.06
CA GLY A 64 -2.93 -8.63 5.83
C GLY A 64 -1.61 -8.92 5.10
N ARG A 65 -1.68 -9.57 3.93
CA ARG A 65 -0.53 -9.99 3.11
C ARG A 65 -0.76 -9.60 1.64
N ASN A 66 -1.10 -8.32 1.42
CA ASN A 66 -1.62 -7.84 0.15
C ASN A 66 -0.56 -7.23 -0.80
N VAL A 67 0.69 -7.71 -0.69
CA VAL A 67 1.82 -7.52 -1.63
C VAL A 67 2.37 -6.10 -1.78
N ILE A 68 1.53 -5.06 -1.86
CA ILE A 68 1.94 -3.71 -2.24
C ILE A 68 1.21 -2.62 -1.43
N HIS A 69 1.95 -1.56 -1.10
CA HIS A 69 1.45 -0.28 -0.58
C HIS A 69 1.46 0.79 -1.67
N GLY A 70 0.55 1.75 -1.58
CA GLY A 70 0.56 2.95 -2.40
C GLY A 70 -0.24 4.05 -1.74
N SER A 71 0.30 5.27 -1.79
CA SER A 71 -0.29 6.46 -1.20
C SER A 71 -1.74 6.66 -1.66
N ASP A 72 -2.60 7.12 -0.76
CA ASP A 72 -4.04 7.28 -1.01
C ASP A 72 -4.43 8.70 -1.45
N SER A 73 -3.54 9.69 -1.29
CA SER A 73 -3.71 11.05 -1.79
C SER A 73 -2.39 11.64 -2.30
N PRO A 74 -2.41 12.70 -3.13
CA PRO A 74 -1.19 13.42 -3.54
C PRO A 74 -0.37 13.95 -2.36
N GLU A 75 -1.03 14.46 -1.32
CA GLU A 75 -0.39 15.00 -0.12
C GLU A 75 0.32 13.90 0.67
N ASN A 76 -0.34 12.75 0.85
CA ASN A 76 0.30 11.58 1.47
C ASN A 76 1.42 11.05 0.58
N GLY A 77 1.28 11.07 -0.74
CA GLY A 77 2.34 10.72 -1.68
C GLY A 77 3.59 11.58 -1.50
N GLN A 78 3.44 12.91 -1.40
CA GLN A 78 4.57 13.81 -1.14
C GLN A 78 5.23 13.54 0.22
N ARG A 79 4.43 13.34 1.28
CA ARG A 79 4.96 13.01 2.61
C ARG A 79 5.75 11.71 2.57
N GLU A 80 5.17 10.65 2.02
CA GLU A 80 5.77 9.32 1.97
C GLU A 80 7.04 9.29 1.11
N VAL A 81 7.08 10.02 -0.01
CA VAL A 81 8.30 10.18 -0.81
C VAL A 81 9.43 10.86 -0.03
N GLY A 82 9.11 11.82 0.85
CA GLY A 82 10.10 12.44 1.74
C GLY A 82 10.60 11.52 2.87
N GLU A 83 9.95 10.38 3.09
CA GLU A 83 10.36 9.34 4.04
C GLU A 83 11.21 8.23 3.39
N LEU A 84 11.33 8.23 2.05
CA LEU A 84 12.20 7.32 1.30
C LEU A 84 13.68 7.68 1.50
#